data_AF-A0A1F9TZK8-F1
#
_entry.id   AF-A0A1F9TZK8-F1
#
_cell.length_a   1.000
_cell.length_b   1.000
_cell.length_c   1.000
_cell.angle_alpha   90.00
_cell.angle_beta   90.00
_cell.angle_gamma   90.00
#
_symmetry.space_group_name_H-M   'P 1'
#
loop_
_entity.id
_entity.type
_entity.pdbx_description
1 polymer ?
#
loop_
_entity_poly.entity_id
_entity_poly.type
_entity_poly.pdbx_seq_one_letter_code
_entity_poly.pdbx_strand_id
1 'polypeptide(L)'
;MTDFKTAIREISGNNREPDWFRDLRFAALDRFEASPLPGKTEDEWRKVDFNKIFFSDIGVDAAAAPDYPKQGSFYLGTLSQAAREVPDLARPRLESPGRRNGRKYDALASALCNGGVFLHVPDGVNVEKPLSVLMKPVSELQGGPRPSYFPNRIILLGKNSSLTLLSSESNRADWDGWLGSLTEVHLGEGSNLSFARVQDSGKRSVTLSSFTCALERGASLNFLVVNKGSSINKSNWNAVLAGEGSTARMFGLAVGEDNQDSDQTVYVGHEVPNTRSDVLFKSALKDRSRSLFSGLIHVKKPAQKTDAYQTNRNLLLSREARADTIPKLEIEADDVKCGHGAAVSSIDEDQLFYLMSRGLSRPDAQAVIIESFCEDVLARWLEGAAPRDPAGPARTELENWTSRVLSGGGGRAAAAAAARSFRRGPNSRTGRAGSSPAGAAGPPPRQRRDRDPADRSRWGLGPRRRTLRPAPRTARQGPKGGRPCGSLQDRRRGRRPLRRRGRLHARRRAPGGGRRRRPRDPLPAARRPFRLEIGGRPFHAGRHPHPHLSREDRGGRCPDSFSGVNRRGYR
;
A
#
# COMPACT_ATOMS: atom_id res chain seq x y z
N MET A 1 1.75 13.82 -28.13
CA MET A 1 2.24 13.99 -26.74
C MET A 1 1.22 14.83 -25.99
N THR A 2 0.78 14.40 -24.81
CA THR A 2 -0.29 15.05 -24.05
C THR A 2 0.14 16.42 -23.53
N ASP A 3 -0.69 17.45 -23.74
CA ASP A 3 -0.47 18.75 -23.11
C ASP A 3 -0.94 18.71 -21.65
N PHE A 4 0.01 18.43 -20.74
CA PHE A 4 -0.25 18.43 -19.31
C PHE A 4 -0.69 19.80 -18.78
N LYS A 5 -0.33 20.92 -19.42
CA LYS A 5 -0.75 22.27 -19.00
C LYS A 5 -2.23 22.50 -19.33
N THR A 6 -2.73 21.95 -20.44
CA THR A 6 -4.16 21.93 -20.74
C THR A 6 -4.92 20.95 -19.84
N ALA A 7 -4.41 19.73 -19.61
CA ALA A 7 -5.03 18.79 -18.68
C ALA A 7 -5.19 19.37 -17.25
N ILE A 8 -4.18 20.09 -16.73
CA ILE A 8 -4.28 20.80 -15.44
C ILE A 8 -5.39 21.86 -15.44
N ARG A 9 -5.52 22.66 -16.51
CA ARG A 9 -6.59 23.67 -16.62
C ARG A 9 -7.96 23.03 -16.63
N GLU A 10 -8.13 21.92 -17.35
CA GLU A 10 -9.38 21.18 -17.43
C GLU A 10 -9.73 20.54 -16.08
N ILE A 11 -8.79 19.83 -15.43
CA ILE A 11 -8.98 19.24 -14.10
C ILE A 11 -9.39 20.33 -13.09
N SER A 12 -8.63 21.42 -12.99
CA SER A 12 -8.93 22.49 -12.04
C SER A 12 -10.24 23.23 -12.37
N GLY A 13 -10.54 23.45 -13.65
CA GLY A 13 -11.78 24.08 -14.10
C GLY A 13 -13.01 23.22 -13.78
N ASN A 14 -13.01 21.96 -14.21
CA ASN A 14 -14.09 21.00 -14.00
C ASN A 14 -14.34 20.74 -12.51
N ASN A 15 -13.27 20.63 -11.72
CA ASN A 15 -13.38 20.46 -10.28
C ASN A 15 -13.58 21.79 -9.52
N ARG A 16 -13.68 22.95 -10.19
CA ARG A 16 -13.88 24.29 -9.57
C ARG A 16 -12.83 24.64 -8.51
N GLU A 17 -11.57 24.25 -8.76
CA GLU A 17 -10.48 24.43 -7.80
C GLU A 17 -10.12 25.91 -7.60
N PRO A 18 -9.74 26.32 -6.37
CA PRO A 18 -9.24 27.67 -6.14
C PRO A 18 -7.89 27.87 -6.83
N ASP A 19 -7.60 29.11 -7.24
CA ASP A 19 -6.38 29.45 -7.99
C ASP A 19 -5.11 28.91 -7.31
N TRP A 20 -5.00 29.03 -5.98
CA TRP A 20 -3.82 28.54 -5.23
C TRP A 20 -3.57 27.03 -5.41
N PHE A 21 -4.61 26.20 -5.57
CA PHE A 21 -4.42 24.76 -5.76
C PHE A 21 -4.06 24.43 -7.22
N ARG A 22 -4.64 25.15 -8.19
CA ARG A 22 -4.22 25.07 -9.60
C ARG A 22 -2.75 25.49 -9.77
N ASP A 23 -2.33 26.55 -9.09
CA ASP A 23 -0.96 27.05 -9.16
C ASP A 23 0.04 26.04 -8.53
N LEU A 24 -0.36 25.29 -7.51
CA LEU A 24 0.42 24.15 -6.99
C LEU A 24 0.55 23.00 -8.01
N ARG A 25 -0.50 22.71 -8.80
CA ARG A 25 -0.42 21.72 -9.88
C ARG A 25 0.58 22.14 -10.95
N PHE A 26 0.58 23.42 -11.35
CA PHE A 26 1.57 23.95 -12.29
C PHE A 26 2.99 23.90 -11.71
N ALA A 27 3.20 24.30 -10.45
CA ALA A 27 4.51 24.21 -9.80
C ALA A 27 5.02 22.76 -9.70
N ALA A 28 4.12 21.79 -9.50
CA ALA A 28 4.46 20.36 -9.54
C ALA A 28 4.80 19.88 -10.96
N LEU A 29 4.12 20.37 -11.99
CA LEU A 29 4.45 20.06 -13.39
C LEU A 29 5.79 20.68 -13.81
N ASP A 30 6.04 21.96 -13.53
CA ASP A 30 7.31 22.62 -13.84
C ASP A 30 8.48 21.88 -13.17
N ARG A 31 8.26 21.35 -11.96
CA ARG A 31 9.23 20.51 -11.26
C ARG A 31 9.40 19.12 -11.87
N PHE A 32 8.34 18.50 -12.38
CA PHE A 32 8.46 17.28 -13.17
C PHE A 32 9.25 17.54 -14.45
N GLU A 33 8.97 18.62 -15.17
CA GLU A 33 9.67 19.02 -16.41
C GLU A 33 11.17 19.29 -16.14
N ALA A 34 11.50 20.01 -15.06
CA ALA A 34 12.88 20.37 -14.70
C ALA A 34 13.72 19.22 -14.10
N SER A 35 13.10 18.17 -13.56
CA SER A 35 13.83 17.04 -12.96
C SER A 35 14.37 16.09 -14.04
N PRO A 36 15.63 15.59 -13.95
CA PRO A 36 16.13 14.57 -14.88
C PRO A 36 15.33 13.27 -14.75
N LEU A 37 15.21 12.51 -15.84
CA LEU A 37 14.73 11.13 -15.75
C LEU A 37 15.71 10.31 -14.90
N PRO A 38 15.23 9.51 -13.93
CA PRO A 38 16.11 8.72 -13.09
C PRO A 38 16.90 7.70 -13.88
N GLY A 39 18.15 7.50 -13.49
CA GLY A 39 19.12 6.68 -14.23
C GLY A 39 19.45 5.35 -13.56
N LYS A 40 20.09 4.46 -14.32
CA LYS A 40 20.67 3.21 -13.81
C LYS A 40 21.77 3.39 -12.75
N THR A 41 22.28 4.61 -12.61
CA THR A 41 23.29 5.04 -11.62
C THR A 41 22.69 5.28 -10.23
N GLU A 42 21.39 5.53 -10.12
CA GLU A 42 20.70 5.68 -8.84
C GLU A 42 20.33 4.30 -8.28
N ASP A 43 20.69 4.00 -7.03
CA ASP A 43 20.46 2.68 -6.44
C ASP A 43 18.98 2.26 -6.39
N GLU A 44 18.06 3.22 -6.23
CA GLU A 44 16.61 2.99 -6.30
C GLU A 44 16.15 2.52 -7.70
N TRP A 45 16.87 2.87 -8.76
CA TRP A 45 16.47 2.67 -10.16
C TRP A 45 17.39 1.71 -10.93
N ARG A 46 18.55 1.36 -10.37
CA ARG A 46 19.57 0.48 -10.95
C ARG A 46 19.03 -0.85 -11.48
N LYS A 47 18.05 -1.45 -10.79
CA LYS A 47 17.43 -2.72 -11.19
C LYS A 47 16.10 -2.59 -11.97
N VAL A 48 15.54 -1.39 -12.10
CA VAL A 48 14.26 -1.13 -12.81
C VAL A 48 14.40 -1.32 -14.32
N ASP A 49 13.49 -2.06 -14.97
CA ASP A 49 13.43 -2.13 -16.43
C ASP A 49 12.66 -0.93 -17.00
N PHE A 50 13.41 0.08 -17.45
CA PHE A 50 12.85 1.30 -18.04
C PHE A 50 12.07 1.06 -19.34
N ASN A 51 12.28 -0.04 -20.06
CA ASN A 51 11.49 -0.35 -21.26
C ASN A 51 10.01 -0.62 -20.93
N LYS A 52 9.71 -0.96 -19.68
CA LYS A 52 8.35 -1.15 -19.18
C LYS A 52 7.67 0.17 -18.77
N ILE A 53 8.42 1.27 -18.69
CA ILE A 53 7.92 2.59 -18.26
C ILE A 53 7.81 3.53 -19.47
N PHE A 54 6.58 3.65 -20.01
CA PHE A 54 6.28 4.43 -21.22
C PHE A 54 5.71 5.81 -20.89
N PHE A 55 6.36 6.90 -21.33
CA PHE A 55 5.91 8.28 -21.04
C PHE A 55 5.19 8.96 -22.19
N SER A 56 5.37 8.48 -23.42
CA SER A 56 4.50 8.87 -24.52
C SER A 56 3.08 8.41 -24.18
N ASP A 57 2.11 9.22 -24.57
CA ASP A 57 0.71 8.84 -24.58
C ASP A 57 0.07 8.60 -23.19
N ILE A 58 0.49 9.34 -22.16
CA ILE A 58 -0.24 9.45 -20.87
C ILE A 58 -1.55 10.22 -21.11
N GLY A 59 -2.68 9.52 -21.26
CA GLY A 59 -4.02 10.10 -21.42
C GLY A 59 -4.68 10.38 -20.07
N VAL A 60 -4.81 11.65 -19.70
CA VAL A 60 -5.36 12.06 -18.39
C VAL A 60 -6.85 12.35 -18.52
N ASP A 61 -7.66 11.70 -17.71
CA ASP A 61 -9.07 12.05 -17.58
C ASP A 61 -9.21 13.30 -16.70
N ALA A 62 -9.89 14.32 -17.23
CA ALA A 62 -10.15 15.60 -16.57
C ALA A 62 -11.59 15.71 -16.00
N ALA A 63 -12.37 14.62 -16.02
CA ALA A 63 -13.71 14.59 -15.45
C ALA A 63 -13.72 15.09 -13.99
N ALA A 64 -14.77 15.82 -13.61
CA ALA A 64 -14.97 16.25 -12.23
C ALA A 64 -15.26 15.03 -11.36
N ALA A 65 -14.49 14.85 -10.28
CA ALA A 65 -14.81 13.86 -9.27
C ALA A 65 -16.03 14.36 -8.46
N PRO A 66 -17.01 13.49 -8.16
CA PRO A 66 -18.16 13.89 -7.37
C PRO A 66 -17.73 14.28 -5.95
N ASP A 67 -18.29 15.37 -5.44
CA ASP A 67 -18.09 15.81 -4.07
C ASP A 67 -18.73 14.79 -3.09
N TYR A 68 -18.01 14.46 -2.02
CA TYR A 68 -18.51 13.55 -0.99
C TYR A 68 -19.53 14.27 -0.10
N PRO A 69 -20.58 13.56 0.38
CA PRO A 69 -21.49 14.12 1.35
C PRO A 69 -20.77 14.37 2.67
N LYS A 70 -21.13 15.47 3.35
CA LYS A 70 -20.59 15.81 4.67
C LYS A 70 -20.82 14.67 5.65
N GLN A 71 -19.77 14.28 6.36
CA GLN A 71 -19.81 13.29 7.43
C GLN A 71 -19.99 14.01 8.78
N GLY A 72 -20.58 13.33 9.77
CA GLY A 72 -20.95 13.96 11.04
C GLY A 72 -19.79 14.16 12.02
N SER A 73 -18.89 13.18 12.12
CA SER A 73 -17.81 13.15 13.13
C SER A 73 -16.41 13.34 12.57
N PHE A 74 -16.24 13.29 11.25
CA PHE A 74 -14.96 13.46 10.55
C PHE A 74 -15.17 14.19 9.22
N TYR A 75 -14.10 14.53 8.51
CA TYR A 75 -14.16 15.04 7.14
C TYR A 75 -13.70 13.97 6.16
N LEU A 76 -14.46 13.80 5.06
CA LEU A 76 -14.08 13.02 3.89
C LEU A 76 -14.52 13.81 2.65
N GLY A 77 -13.58 14.02 1.72
CA GLY A 77 -13.82 14.73 0.46
C GLY A 77 -12.78 14.34 -0.60
N THR A 78 -12.95 14.85 -1.82
CA THR A 78 -11.85 14.86 -2.80
C THR A 78 -10.81 15.91 -2.39
N LEU A 79 -9.58 15.86 -2.92
CA LEU A 79 -8.59 16.93 -2.67
C LEU A 79 -9.10 18.29 -3.15
N SER A 80 -9.76 18.32 -4.31
CA SER A 80 -10.37 19.52 -4.89
C SER A 80 -11.49 20.07 -4.00
N GLN A 81 -12.33 19.20 -3.42
CA GLN A 81 -13.38 19.57 -2.47
C GLN A 81 -12.76 20.13 -1.17
N ALA A 82 -11.73 19.48 -0.63
CA ALA A 82 -11.04 19.93 0.57
C ALA A 82 -10.35 21.29 0.38
N ALA A 83 -9.77 21.53 -0.80
CA ALA A 83 -9.21 22.84 -1.16
C ALA A 83 -10.25 23.96 -1.22
N ARG A 84 -11.53 23.65 -1.49
CA ARG A 84 -12.65 24.61 -1.45
C ARG A 84 -13.26 24.78 -0.06
N GLU A 85 -13.55 23.67 0.63
CA GLU A 85 -14.38 23.66 1.84
C GLU A 85 -13.57 23.80 3.14
N VAL A 86 -12.35 23.26 3.19
CA VAL A 86 -11.50 23.23 4.40
C VAL A 86 -10.04 23.62 4.07
N PRO A 87 -9.80 24.79 3.43
CA PRO A 87 -8.46 25.19 2.98
C PRO A 87 -7.45 25.26 4.14
N ASP A 88 -7.86 25.64 5.35
CA ASP A 88 -6.97 25.72 6.52
C ASP A 88 -6.39 24.35 6.94
N LEU A 89 -7.11 23.25 6.66
CA LEU A 89 -6.62 21.88 6.86
C LEU A 89 -5.89 21.34 5.63
N ALA A 90 -6.41 21.62 4.43
CA ALA A 90 -5.90 21.06 3.19
C ALA A 90 -4.60 21.71 2.71
N ARG A 91 -4.54 23.05 2.75
CA ARG A 91 -3.44 23.84 2.19
C ARG A 91 -2.08 23.54 2.84
N PRO A 92 -1.93 23.46 4.18
CA PRO A 92 -0.63 23.15 4.78
C PRO A 92 -0.06 21.78 4.40
N ARG A 93 -0.92 20.83 3.99
CA ARG A 93 -0.52 19.50 3.52
C ARG A 93 -0.17 19.51 2.04
N LEU A 94 -1.00 20.15 1.22
CA LEU A 94 -0.80 20.28 -0.23
C LEU A 94 0.44 21.15 -0.57
N GLU A 95 0.74 22.17 0.24
CA GLU A 95 1.93 23.03 0.13
C GLU A 95 3.17 22.44 0.85
N SER A 96 3.07 21.25 1.45
CA SER A 96 4.11 20.70 2.32
C SER A 96 5.46 20.55 1.60
N PRO A 97 6.61 20.76 2.28
CA PRO A 97 7.93 20.53 1.69
C PRO A 97 8.11 19.10 1.17
N GLY A 98 7.44 18.10 1.75
CA GLY A 98 7.45 16.72 1.25
C GLY A 98 6.89 16.59 -0.17
N ARG A 99 5.73 17.21 -0.46
CA ARG A 99 5.20 17.30 -1.83
C ARG A 99 6.07 18.16 -2.73
N ARG A 100 6.45 19.35 -2.26
CA ARG A 100 7.24 20.31 -3.05
C ARG A 100 8.64 19.80 -3.41
N ASN A 101 9.22 18.91 -2.60
CA ASN A 101 10.55 18.33 -2.77
C ASN A 101 10.55 16.81 -3.07
N GLY A 102 9.39 16.17 -3.29
CA GLY A 102 9.25 14.73 -3.61
C GLY A 102 9.94 14.28 -4.92
N ARG A 103 9.82 13.02 -5.33
CA ARG A 103 10.53 12.48 -6.51
C ARG A 103 9.90 12.98 -7.82
N LYS A 104 10.59 12.85 -8.96
CA LYS A 104 10.10 13.30 -10.28
C LYS A 104 8.68 12.81 -10.56
N TYR A 105 8.41 11.52 -10.35
CA TYR A 105 7.08 10.95 -10.59
C TYR A 105 6.02 11.33 -9.54
N ASP A 106 6.44 11.68 -8.31
CA ASP A 106 5.53 12.24 -7.30
C ASP A 106 5.07 13.65 -7.70
N ALA A 107 5.95 14.42 -8.34
CA ALA A 107 5.60 15.72 -8.93
C ALA A 107 4.57 15.56 -10.06
N LEU A 108 4.73 14.56 -10.94
CA LEU A 108 3.74 14.26 -11.98
C LEU A 108 2.37 13.86 -11.40
N ALA A 109 2.35 12.95 -10.42
CA ALA A 109 1.12 12.52 -9.74
C ALA A 109 0.47 13.66 -8.90
N SER A 110 1.27 14.59 -8.39
CA SER A 110 0.76 15.80 -7.75
C SER A 110 0.10 16.76 -8.75
N ALA A 111 0.73 16.97 -9.91
CA ALA A 111 0.21 17.85 -10.95
C ALA A 111 -1.10 17.32 -11.57
N LEU A 112 -1.09 16.04 -11.99
CA LEU A 112 -2.17 15.38 -12.73
C LEU A 112 -3.22 14.72 -11.85
N CYS A 113 -3.20 14.97 -10.54
CA CYS A 113 -4.11 14.41 -9.55
C CYS A 113 -5.58 14.51 -9.98
N ASN A 114 -6.18 13.40 -10.42
CA ASN A 114 -7.56 13.32 -10.93
C ASN A 114 -8.42 12.33 -10.13
N GLY A 115 -7.97 11.95 -8.94
CA GLY A 115 -8.73 11.12 -8.01
C GLY A 115 -8.14 11.11 -6.61
N GLY A 116 -8.68 10.24 -5.76
CA GLY A 116 -8.24 10.09 -4.38
C GLY A 116 -9.10 10.87 -3.37
N VAL A 117 -8.63 10.95 -2.12
CA VAL A 117 -9.41 11.43 -0.97
C VAL A 117 -8.58 12.26 0.00
N PHE A 118 -9.18 13.31 0.54
CA PHE A 118 -8.72 14.02 1.72
C PHE A 118 -9.60 13.60 2.90
N LEU A 119 -8.98 13.04 3.93
CA LEU A 119 -9.66 12.52 5.12
C LEU A 119 -9.04 13.16 6.36
N HIS A 120 -9.88 13.72 7.23
CA HIS A 120 -9.46 14.25 8.53
C HIS A 120 -10.37 13.77 9.65
N VAL A 121 -9.81 13.03 10.61
CA VAL A 121 -10.47 12.62 11.85
C VAL A 121 -10.03 13.57 12.97
N PRO A 122 -10.94 14.33 13.62
CA PRO A 122 -10.59 15.24 14.71
C PRO A 122 -10.06 14.54 15.97
N ASP A 123 -9.44 15.33 16.86
CA ASP A 123 -9.00 14.88 18.19
C ASP A 123 -10.12 14.14 18.95
N GLY A 124 -9.79 12.99 19.56
CA GLY A 124 -10.67 12.14 20.35
C GLY A 124 -11.72 11.35 19.56
N VAL A 125 -11.85 11.56 18.24
CA VAL A 125 -12.87 10.89 17.43
C VAL A 125 -12.45 9.46 17.08
N ASN A 126 -13.29 8.49 17.43
CA ASN A 126 -13.18 7.10 16.99
C ASN A 126 -14.19 6.84 15.85
N VAL A 127 -13.69 6.51 14.66
CA VAL A 127 -14.52 6.10 13.53
C VAL A 127 -14.82 4.61 13.66
N GLU A 128 -15.92 4.28 14.35
CA GLU A 128 -16.26 2.90 14.75
C GLU A 128 -16.42 1.92 13.58
N LYS A 129 -16.88 2.41 12.42
CA LYS A 129 -17.08 1.58 11.23
C LYS A 129 -15.91 1.75 10.27
N PRO A 130 -15.34 0.65 9.74
CA PRO A 130 -14.38 0.72 8.66
C PRO A 130 -14.89 1.54 7.47
N LEU A 131 -14.03 2.39 6.92
CA LEU A 131 -14.32 3.15 5.71
C LEU A 131 -13.69 2.44 4.51
N SER A 132 -14.48 2.19 3.46
CA SER A 132 -14.02 1.48 2.26
C SER A 132 -14.10 2.40 1.04
N VAL A 133 -12.94 2.76 0.50
CA VAL A 133 -12.79 3.69 -0.62
C VAL A 133 -12.39 2.93 -1.89
N LEU A 134 -13.39 2.66 -2.72
CA LEU A 134 -13.22 2.05 -4.04
C LEU A 134 -12.78 3.13 -5.05
N MET A 135 -11.58 2.99 -5.59
CA MET A 135 -11.05 3.83 -6.64
C MET A 135 -11.00 3.03 -7.95
N LYS A 136 -11.66 3.56 -8.97
CA LYS A 136 -11.68 3.05 -10.34
C LYS A 136 -11.36 4.21 -11.27
N PRO A 137 -10.47 4.04 -12.27
CA PRO A 137 -10.32 5.02 -13.33
C PRO A 137 -11.67 5.21 -14.04
N VAL A 138 -12.07 6.46 -14.24
CA VAL A 138 -13.29 6.83 -14.97
C VAL A 138 -13.08 6.72 -16.50
N SER A 139 -11.82 6.69 -16.93
CA SER A 139 -11.39 6.69 -18.32
C SER A 139 -11.73 5.40 -19.10
N GLU A 140 -12.83 5.44 -19.85
CA GLU A 140 -13.12 4.53 -20.97
C GLU A 140 -12.50 5.02 -22.31
N LEU A 141 -11.36 5.73 -22.28
CA LEU A 141 -10.68 6.23 -23.49
C LEU A 141 -10.27 5.08 -24.43
N GLN A 142 -11.11 4.76 -25.41
CA GLN A 142 -10.83 3.81 -26.49
C GLN A 142 -10.18 4.54 -27.68
N GLY A 143 -9.13 3.95 -28.25
CA GLY A 143 -8.44 4.48 -29.45
C GLY A 143 -7.63 5.76 -29.24
N GLY A 144 -7.50 6.24 -28.00
CA GLY A 144 -6.71 7.42 -27.63
C GLY A 144 -5.39 7.10 -26.91
N PRO A 145 -4.72 8.11 -26.32
CA PRO A 145 -3.57 7.88 -25.44
C PRO A 145 -3.94 6.99 -24.25
N ARG A 146 -2.96 6.26 -23.72
CA ARG A 146 -3.13 5.25 -22.66
C ARG A 146 -3.80 5.85 -21.41
N PRO A 147 -4.92 5.27 -20.93
CA PRO A 147 -5.70 5.82 -19.83
C PRO A 147 -4.86 5.94 -18.55
N SER A 148 -4.90 7.10 -17.89
CA SER A 148 -4.01 7.41 -16.77
C SER A 148 -4.79 7.97 -15.57
N TYR A 149 -4.48 7.44 -14.38
CA TYR A 149 -5.16 7.74 -13.13
C TYR A 149 -4.14 8.06 -12.03
N PHE A 150 -4.33 9.20 -11.38
CA PHE A 150 -3.41 9.75 -10.38
C PHE A 150 -4.16 9.99 -9.05
N PRO A 151 -4.45 8.94 -8.26
CA PRO A 151 -5.14 9.07 -7.00
C PRO A 151 -4.20 9.55 -5.90
N ASN A 152 -4.50 10.72 -5.31
CA ASN A 152 -3.78 11.22 -4.14
C ASN A 152 -4.61 11.06 -2.87
N ARG A 153 -4.02 10.52 -1.81
CA ARG A 153 -4.64 10.38 -0.49
C ARG A 153 -3.90 11.25 0.52
N ILE A 154 -4.64 12.02 1.30
CA ILE A 154 -4.11 12.73 2.48
C ILE A 154 -4.99 12.31 3.65
N ILE A 155 -4.40 11.63 4.62
CA ILE A 155 -5.07 11.02 5.78
C ILE A 155 -4.51 11.66 7.03
N LEU A 156 -5.34 12.44 7.72
CA LEU A 156 -5.01 13.17 8.95
C LEU A 156 -5.80 12.58 10.12
N LEU A 157 -5.10 12.10 11.14
CA LEU A 157 -5.70 11.69 12.41
C LEU A 157 -5.26 12.65 13.51
N GLY A 158 -6.23 13.25 14.21
CA GLY A 158 -6.01 14.08 15.39
C GLY A 158 -5.56 13.26 16.61
N LYS A 159 -5.32 13.94 17.73
CA LYS A 159 -4.84 13.28 18.96
C LYS A 159 -5.87 12.28 19.48
N ASN A 160 -5.42 11.10 19.90
CA ASN A 160 -6.26 10.02 20.44
C ASN A 160 -7.44 9.62 19.52
N SER A 161 -7.35 9.88 18.22
CA SER A 161 -8.35 9.50 17.24
C SER A 161 -8.08 8.12 16.66
N SER A 162 -9.08 7.46 16.06
CA SER A 162 -8.85 6.15 15.42
C SER A 162 -9.70 5.90 14.19
N LEU A 163 -9.14 5.15 13.24
CA LEU A 163 -9.75 4.81 11.95
C LEU A 163 -9.25 3.46 11.43
N THR A 164 -10.18 2.67 10.88
CA THR A 164 -9.87 1.60 9.92
C THR A 164 -10.26 2.05 8.51
N LEU A 165 -9.30 2.09 7.59
CA LEU A 165 -9.48 2.49 6.20
C LEU A 165 -9.08 1.34 5.27
N LEU A 166 -9.99 0.93 4.40
CA LEU A 166 -9.73 0.01 3.30
C LEU A 166 -9.79 0.81 1.99
N SER A 167 -8.84 0.62 1.08
CA SER A 167 -8.90 1.21 -0.25
C SER A 167 -8.60 0.18 -1.33
N SER A 168 -9.45 0.13 -2.36
CA SER A 168 -9.26 -0.76 -3.50
C SER A 168 -8.97 0.06 -4.75
N GLU A 169 -7.91 -0.27 -5.47
CA GLU A 169 -7.58 0.25 -6.80
C GLU A 169 -7.70 -0.92 -7.79
N SER A 170 -8.83 -1.01 -8.51
CA SER A 170 -9.13 -2.19 -9.36
C SER A 170 -9.47 -1.79 -10.80
N ASN A 171 -8.70 -2.32 -11.74
CA ASN A 171 -8.79 -2.03 -13.17
C ASN A 171 -9.26 -3.26 -13.97
N ARG A 172 -9.55 -3.11 -15.26
CA ARG A 172 -9.75 -4.26 -16.17
C ARG A 172 -8.43 -5.03 -16.32
N ALA A 173 -8.51 -6.35 -16.52
CA ALA A 173 -7.32 -7.21 -16.69
C ALA A 173 -6.49 -6.86 -17.94
N ASP A 174 -7.12 -6.31 -18.97
CA ASP A 174 -6.51 -5.84 -20.22
C ASP A 174 -6.03 -4.38 -20.20
N TRP A 175 -6.29 -3.66 -19.09
CA TRP A 175 -5.98 -2.25 -18.92
C TRP A 175 -4.48 -1.97 -19.08
N ASP A 176 -4.17 -1.03 -19.96
CA ASP A 176 -2.82 -0.67 -20.40
C ASP A 176 -2.63 0.83 -20.20
N GLY A 177 -2.39 1.21 -18.96
CA GLY A 177 -2.47 2.59 -18.47
C GLY A 177 -1.47 2.92 -17.38
N TRP A 178 -1.53 4.15 -16.88
CA TRP A 178 -0.69 4.64 -15.78
C TRP A 178 -1.48 4.77 -14.48
N LEU A 179 -0.97 4.20 -13.40
CA LEU A 179 -1.45 4.40 -12.04
C LEU A 179 -0.34 5.10 -11.22
N GLY A 180 -0.49 6.40 -10.98
CA GLY A 180 0.44 7.20 -10.17
C GLY A 180 -0.17 7.57 -8.82
N SER A 181 0.03 6.75 -7.80
CA SER A 181 -0.71 6.81 -6.53
C SER A 181 0.14 7.44 -5.42
N LEU A 182 -0.30 8.57 -4.84
CA LEU A 182 0.35 9.16 -3.66
C LEU A 182 -0.50 8.95 -2.41
N THR A 183 0.13 8.67 -1.28
CA THR A 183 -0.55 8.60 0.01
C THR A 183 0.30 9.23 1.11
N GLU A 184 -0.23 10.27 1.74
CA GLU A 184 0.32 10.93 2.92
C GLU A 184 -0.54 10.59 4.14
N VAL A 185 0.12 10.13 5.21
CA VAL A 185 -0.49 9.80 6.49
C VAL A 185 0.18 10.64 7.57
N HIS A 186 -0.62 11.36 8.35
CA HIS A 186 -0.17 12.08 9.54
C HIS A 186 -0.98 11.61 10.74
N LEU A 187 -0.31 10.94 11.68
CA LEU A 187 -0.92 10.40 12.89
C LEU A 187 -0.54 11.28 14.09
N GLY A 188 -1.51 12.00 14.63
CA GLY A 188 -1.38 12.78 15.86
C GLY A 188 -1.13 11.89 17.10
N GLU A 189 -0.78 12.53 18.20
CA GLU A 189 -0.44 11.89 19.47
C GLU A 189 -1.48 10.83 19.89
N GLY A 190 -1.06 9.60 20.19
CA GLY A 190 -1.95 8.52 20.66
C GLY A 190 -2.97 8.02 19.64
N SER A 191 -2.92 8.48 18.38
CA SER A 191 -3.87 8.06 17.35
C SER A 191 -3.55 6.68 16.76
N ASN A 192 -4.57 5.99 16.23
CA ASN A 192 -4.43 4.65 15.65
C ASN A 192 -5.05 4.57 14.25
N LEU A 193 -4.22 4.30 13.25
CA LEU A 193 -4.66 4.04 11.87
C LEU A 193 -4.39 2.59 11.48
N SER A 194 -5.45 1.88 11.14
CA SER A 194 -5.39 0.60 10.43
C SER A 194 -5.73 0.84 8.96
N PHE A 195 -4.72 0.86 8.08
CA PHE A 195 -4.90 1.15 6.65
C PHE A 195 -4.52 -0.07 5.80
N ALA A 196 -5.38 -0.47 4.86
CA ALA A 196 -5.05 -1.46 3.85
C ALA A 196 -5.37 -0.94 2.45
N ARG A 197 -4.41 -1.03 1.51
CA ARG A 197 -4.63 -0.79 0.08
C ARG A 197 -4.47 -2.07 -0.73
N VAL A 198 -5.49 -2.45 -1.49
CA VAL A 198 -5.43 -3.58 -2.43
C VAL A 198 -5.48 -3.04 -3.85
N GLN A 199 -4.49 -3.42 -4.65
CA GLN A 199 -4.36 -3.05 -6.05
C GLN A 199 -4.44 -4.29 -6.95
N ASP A 200 -5.37 -4.31 -7.90
CA ASP A 200 -5.44 -5.29 -9.00
C ASP A 200 -5.46 -4.55 -10.34
N SER A 201 -4.39 -4.65 -11.12
CA SER A 201 -4.17 -3.84 -12.31
C SER A 201 -3.88 -4.66 -13.56
N GLY A 202 -4.34 -4.18 -14.72
CA GLY A 202 -4.11 -4.87 -15.99
C GLY A 202 -2.63 -5.13 -16.28
N LYS A 203 -2.31 -6.29 -16.86
CA LYS A 203 -0.93 -6.83 -16.92
C LYS A 203 0.07 -5.95 -17.68
N ARG A 204 -0.39 -5.02 -18.52
CA ARG A 204 0.44 -4.10 -19.32
C ARG A 204 0.67 -2.74 -18.67
N SER A 205 -0.12 -2.40 -17.66
CA SER A 205 -0.07 -1.10 -16.98
C SER A 205 1.27 -0.82 -16.28
N VAL A 206 1.54 0.46 -16.04
CA VAL A 206 2.61 0.95 -15.15
C VAL A 206 1.96 1.42 -13.85
N THR A 207 2.43 0.91 -12.72
CA THR A 207 2.09 1.49 -11.41
C THR A 207 3.33 2.05 -10.75
N LEU A 208 3.31 3.36 -10.46
CA LEU A 208 4.26 4.01 -9.56
C LEU A 208 3.47 4.48 -8.33
N SER A 209 4.01 4.25 -7.13
CA SER A 209 3.31 4.62 -5.89
C SER A 209 4.27 5.13 -4.83
N SER A 210 3.84 6.13 -4.06
CA SER A 210 4.61 6.67 -2.94
C SER A 210 3.75 6.83 -1.70
N PHE A 211 4.22 6.26 -0.59
CA PHE A 211 3.59 6.29 0.73
C PHE A 211 4.50 7.02 1.70
N THR A 212 4.00 8.07 2.35
CA THR A 212 4.71 8.83 3.37
C THR A 212 3.88 8.89 4.65
N CYS A 213 4.42 8.38 5.75
CA CYS A 213 3.76 8.31 7.04
C CYS A 213 4.60 9.05 8.10
N ALA A 214 3.98 9.96 8.85
CA ALA A 214 4.59 10.63 10.00
C ALA A 214 3.78 10.31 11.27
N LEU A 215 4.47 9.82 12.30
CA LEU A 215 3.87 9.35 13.55
C LEU A 215 4.35 10.19 14.74
N GLU A 216 3.41 10.83 15.42
CA GLU A 216 3.62 11.57 16.68
C GLU A 216 3.64 10.62 17.90
N ARG A 217 3.82 11.19 19.10
CA ARG A 217 4.02 10.43 20.37
C ARG A 217 2.92 9.39 20.58
N GLY A 218 3.29 8.13 20.82
CA GLY A 218 2.35 7.03 21.05
C GLY A 218 1.42 6.68 19.88
N ALA A 219 1.62 7.26 18.69
CA ALA A 219 0.81 6.95 17.53
C ALA A 219 1.09 5.52 17.00
N SER A 220 0.06 4.84 16.51
CA SER A 220 0.13 3.47 16.00
C SER A 220 -0.34 3.40 14.55
N LEU A 221 0.54 2.96 13.66
CA LEU A 221 0.25 2.66 12.27
C LEU A 221 0.24 1.14 12.06
N ASN A 222 -0.85 0.62 11.51
CA ASN A 222 -0.97 -0.76 11.05
C ASN A 222 -1.33 -0.77 9.56
N PHE A 223 -0.32 -0.94 8.71
CA PHE A 223 -0.40 -0.60 7.29
C PHE A 223 -0.13 -1.82 6.41
N LEU A 224 -1.05 -2.10 5.48
CA LEU A 224 -0.96 -3.18 4.49
C LEU A 224 -1.09 -2.64 3.07
N VAL A 225 -0.25 -3.11 2.15
CA VAL A 225 -0.47 -2.97 0.71
C VAL A 225 -0.33 -4.32 0.02
N VAL A 226 -1.33 -4.64 -0.81
CA VAL A 226 -1.37 -5.85 -1.64
C VAL A 226 -1.38 -5.42 -3.11
N ASN A 227 -0.40 -5.85 -3.88
CA ASN A 227 -0.22 -5.49 -5.29
C ASN A 227 -0.25 -6.72 -6.19
N LYS A 228 -1.01 -6.63 -7.28
CA LYS A 228 -1.03 -7.61 -8.37
C LYS A 228 -1.15 -6.93 -9.73
N GLY A 229 -0.52 -7.55 -10.71
CA GLY A 229 -0.52 -7.08 -12.08
C GLY A 229 0.39 -5.87 -12.27
N SER A 230 0.12 -5.10 -13.34
CA SER A 230 1.08 -4.19 -13.97
C SER A 230 2.34 -4.89 -14.52
N SER A 231 2.86 -4.37 -15.64
CA SER A 231 4.13 -4.82 -16.22
C SER A 231 5.29 -4.45 -15.28
N ILE A 232 5.17 -3.29 -14.65
CA ILE A 232 6.00 -2.86 -13.52
C ILE A 232 5.13 -2.21 -12.44
N ASN A 233 5.33 -2.63 -11.20
CA ASN A 233 4.78 -2.04 -9.99
C ASN A 233 5.96 -1.56 -9.12
N LYS A 234 6.24 -0.25 -9.09
CA LYS A 234 7.24 0.32 -8.19
C LYS A 234 6.57 1.10 -7.08
N SER A 235 6.91 0.78 -5.83
CA SER A 235 6.38 1.43 -4.65
C SER A 235 7.49 1.89 -3.71
N ASN A 236 7.35 3.14 -3.26
CA ASN A 236 8.26 3.82 -2.36
C ASN A 236 7.54 4.07 -1.04
N TRP A 237 8.14 3.61 0.06
CA TRP A 237 7.53 3.66 1.39
C TRP A 237 8.45 4.39 2.33
N ASN A 238 7.91 5.37 3.05
CA ASN A 238 8.63 6.17 4.02
C ASN A 238 7.76 6.26 5.28
N ALA A 239 8.23 5.72 6.40
CA ALA A 239 7.61 5.91 7.71
C ALA A 239 8.61 6.58 8.66
N VAL A 240 8.22 7.70 9.26
CA VAL A 240 9.02 8.44 10.24
C VAL A 240 8.33 8.39 11.59
N LEU A 241 8.97 7.70 12.54
CA LEU A 241 8.55 7.59 13.92
C LEU A 241 9.17 8.76 14.70
N ALA A 242 8.50 9.91 14.60
CA ALA A 242 8.97 11.20 15.10
C ALA A 242 8.65 11.43 16.59
N GLY A 243 7.64 10.73 17.12
CA GLY A 243 7.25 10.80 18.53
C GLY A 243 7.55 9.54 19.32
N GLU A 244 7.96 9.73 20.59
CA GLU A 244 8.31 8.65 21.52
C GLU A 244 7.17 7.65 21.68
N GLY A 245 7.49 6.36 21.79
CA GLY A 245 6.47 5.31 21.95
C GLY A 245 5.64 5.01 20.70
N SER A 246 5.89 5.68 19.57
CA SER A 246 5.17 5.39 18.32
C SER A 246 5.54 4.02 17.76
N THR A 247 4.58 3.39 17.06
CA THR A 247 4.71 2.03 16.51
C THR A 247 4.25 1.98 15.06
N ALA A 248 5.04 1.36 14.18
CA ALA A 248 4.69 1.14 12.78
C ALA A 248 4.79 -0.36 12.39
N ARG A 249 3.65 -0.97 12.10
CA ARG A 249 3.56 -2.30 11.47
C ARG A 249 3.31 -2.10 9.98
N MET A 250 4.19 -2.63 9.13
CA MET A 250 4.18 -2.37 7.69
C MET A 250 4.26 -3.68 6.90
N PHE A 251 3.19 -3.96 6.17
CA PHE A 251 2.96 -5.22 5.48
C PHE A 251 2.87 -5.01 3.97
N GLY A 252 3.72 -5.70 3.22
CA GLY A 252 3.69 -5.72 1.77
C GLY A 252 3.41 -7.13 1.25
N LEU A 253 2.52 -7.25 0.28
CA LEU A 253 2.29 -8.48 -0.47
C LEU A 253 2.27 -8.20 -1.97
N ALA A 254 3.11 -8.92 -2.72
CA ALA A 254 3.16 -8.87 -4.17
C ALA A 254 2.88 -10.26 -4.78
N VAL A 255 2.05 -10.32 -5.81
CA VAL A 255 1.90 -11.53 -6.63
C VAL A 255 2.21 -11.19 -8.08
N GLY A 256 3.22 -11.86 -8.63
CA GLY A 256 3.73 -11.65 -9.99
C GLY A 256 3.66 -12.91 -10.84
N GLU A 257 3.36 -12.72 -12.11
CA GLU A 257 3.33 -13.76 -13.15
C GLU A 257 3.87 -13.21 -14.49
N ASP A 258 3.92 -14.04 -15.53
CA ASP A 258 4.45 -13.68 -16.86
C ASP A 258 5.86 -13.05 -16.79
N ASN A 259 6.00 -11.76 -17.13
CA ASN A 259 7.25 -10.99 -17.09
C ASN A 259 7.10 -9.72 -16.20
N GLN A 260 6.26 -9.77 -15.16
CA GLN A 260 5.98 -8.62 -14.30
C GLN A 260 7.12 -8.34 -13.31
N ASP A 261 7.44 -7.06 -13.08
CA ASP A 261 8.39 -6.64 -12.02
C ASP A 261 7.65 -5.94 -10.87
N SER A 262 7.92 -6.37 -9.62
CA SER A 262 7.50 -5.68 -8.41
C SER A 262 8.72 -5.12 -7.66
N ASP A 263 8.79 -3.80 -7.53
CA ASP A 263 9.86 -3.07 -6.84
C ASP A 263 9.27 -2.40 -5.59
N GLN A 264 9.83 -2.71 -4.43
CA GLN A 264 9.37 -2.26 -3.13
C GLN A 264 10.56 -1.69 -2.36
N THR A 265 10.69 -0.37 -2.38
CA THR A 265 11.73 0.38 -1.67
C THR A 265 11.13 0.94 -0.38
N VAL A 266 11.68 0.58 0.77
CA VAL A 266 11.15 0.89 2.10
C VAL A 266 12.19 1.64 2.94
N TYR A 267 11.75 2.69 3.62
CA TYR A 267 12.50 3.41 4.64
C TYR A 267 11.67 3.52 5.91
N VAL A 268 12.25 3.15 7.05
CA VAL A 268 11.68 3.37 8.39
C VAL A 268 12.70 4.13 9.23
N GLY A 269 12.39 5.39 9.52
CA GLY A 269 13.21 6.27 10.36
C GLY A 269 12.72 6.27 11.80
N HIS A 270 13.56 5.80 12.72
CA HIS A 270 13.38 5.94 14.16
C HIS A 270 14.13 7.18 14.63
N GLU A 271 13.40 8.25 14.94
CA GLU A 271 13.96 9.58 15.26
C GLU A 271 14.17 9.78 16.77
N VAL A 272 13.42 9.05 17.61
CA VAL A 272 13.27 9.28 19.04
C VAL A 272 13.12 7.98 19.84
N PRO A 273 13.32 8.00 21.18
CA PRO A 273 13.32 6.79 22.00
C PRO A 273 12.05 5.94 21.97
N ASN A 274 12.19 4.70 22.43
CA ASN A 274 11.08 3.78 22.71
C ASN A 274 10.15 3.52 21.50
N THR A 275 10.65 3.65 20.27
CA THR A 275 9.88 3.48 19.03
C THR A 275 9.97 2.04 18.51
N ARG A 276 8.89 1.53 17.90
CA ARG A 276 8.80 0.13 17.47
C ARG A 276 8.42 -0.05 16.00
N SER A 277 9.06 -0.97 15.29
CA SER A 277 8.65 -1.36 13.93
C SER A 277 8.65 -2.86 13.66
N ASP A 278 7.64 -3.32 12.90
CA ASP A 278 7.49 -4.69 12.40
C ASP A 278 7.19 -4.62 10.91
N VAL A 279 8.21 -4.85 10.09
CA VAL A 279 8.17 -4.76 8.62
C VAL A 279 8.17 -6.18 8.06
N LEU A 280 7.11 -6.60 7.37
CA LEU A 280 7.03 -7.90 6.71
C LEU A 280 6.56 -7.75 5.25
N PHE A 281 7.44 -8.11 4.33
CA PHE A 281 7.18 -8.07 2.90
C PHE A 281 7.24 -9.48 2.30
N LYS A 282 6.19 -9.90 1.59
CA LYS A 282 6.15 -11.18 0.88
C LYS A 282 5.91 -11.04 -0.60
N SER A 283 6.52 -11.91 -1.40
CA SER A 283 6.17 -12.07 -2.82
C SER A 283 5.97 -13.53 -3.22
N ALA A 284 4.95 -13.82 -4.01
CA ALA A 284 4.81 -15.09 -4.74
C ALA A 284 5.03 -14.82 -6.24
N LEU A 285 5.98 -15.52 -6.85
CA LEU A 285 6.50 -15.18 -8.19
C LEU A 285 6.44 -16.39 -9.13
N LYS A 286 5.69 -16.26 -10.21
CA LYS A 286 5.52 -17.27 -11.26
C LYS A 286 6.20 -16.87 -12.56
N ASP A 287 6.42 -17.85 -13.43
CA ASP A 287 6.95 -17.71 -14.78
C ASP A 287 8.32 -17.00 -14.77
N ARG A 288 8.44 -15.80 -15.34
CA ARG A 288 9.67 -14.99 -15.37
C ARG A 288 9.56 -13.72 -14.53
N SER A 289 8.54 -13.63 -13.68
CA SER A 289 8.28 -12.46 -12.83
C SER A 289 9.39 -12.22 -11.78
N ARG A 290 9.49 -10.97 -11.33
CA ARG A 290 10.58 -10.51 -10.48
C ARG A 290 10.07 -9.71 -9.29
N SER A 291 10.69 -9.93 -8.13
CA SER A 291 10.57 -9.05 -6.96
C SER A 291 11.91 -8.40 -6.67
N LEU A 292 11.90 -7.12 -6.35
CA LEU A 292 13.00 -6.36 -5.77
C LEU A 292 12.52 -5.74 -4.47
N PHE A 293 13.10 -6.15 -3.35
CA PHE A 293 12.90 -5.52 -2.05
C PHE A 293 14.16 -4.76 -1.64
N SER A 294 14.04 -3.48 -1.29
CA SER A 294 15.14 -2.63 -0.80
C SER A 294 14.69 -1.89 0.45
N GLY A 295 14.92 -2.49 1.63
CA GLY A 295 14.40 -1.98 2.90
C GLY A 295 15.50 -1.46 3.81
N LEU A 296 15.42 -0.19 4.23
CA LEU A 296 16.32 0.45 5.19
C LEU A 296 15.55 0.78 6.47
N ILE A 297 15.97 0.20 7.60
CA ILE A 297 15.67 0.77 8.92
C ILE A 297 16.85 1.66 9.32
N HIS A 298 16.57 2.92 9.59
CA HIS A 298 17.53 3.89 10.11
C HIS A 298 17.13 4.25 11.54
N VAL A 299 18.02 4.00 12.50
CA VAL A 299 17.83 4.32 13.92
C VAL A 299 18.83 5.39 14.31
N LYS A 300 18.35 6.62 14.49
CA LYS A 300 19.21 7.77 14.80
C LYS A 300 19.75 7.70 16.23
N LYS A 301 20.86 8.37 16.48
CA LYS A 301 21.55 8.39 17.79
C LYS A 301 20.66 8.65 19.02
N PRO A 302 19.66 9.56 19.01
CA PRO A 302 18.74 9.72 20.14
C PRO A 302 17.71 8.60 20.30
N ALA A 303 17.49 7.74 19.30
CA ALA A 303 16.42 6.72 19.29
C ALA A 303 16.78 5.44 20.09
N GLN A 304 17.19 5.62 21.34
CA GLN A 304 17.46 4.55 22.29
C GLN A 304 16.19 3.74 22.61
N LYS A 305 16.35 2.47 23.02
CA LYS A 305 15.25 1.52 23.24
C LYS A 305 14.36 1.25 22.01
N THR A 306 14.90 1.47 20.80
CA THR A 306 14.23 1.06 19.56
C THR A 306 14.11 -0.47 19.48
N ASP A 307 12.94 -0.96 19.07
CA ASP A 307 12.65 -2.38 18.80
C ASP A 307 12.16 -2.53 17.35
N ALA A 308 13.01 -3.02 16.45
CA ALA A 308 12.78 -2.94 15.00
C ALA A 308 13.12 -4.24 14.27
N TYR A 309 12.15 -4.82 13.57
CA TYR A 309 12.33 -6.05 12.81
C TYR A 309 11.92 -5.89 11.34
N GLN A 310 12.75 -6.37 10.41
CA GLN A 310 12.45 -6.37 8.97
C GLN A 310 12.60 -7.76 8.36
N THR A 311 11.50 -8.34 7.88
CA THR A 311 11.46 -9.65 7.24
C THR A 311 11.01 -9.53 5.78
N ASN A 312 11.77 -10.11 4.84
CA ASN A 312 11.29 -10.35 3.48
C ASN A 312 11.33 -11.85 3.14
N ARG A 313 10.20 -12.41 2.67
CA ARG A 313 10.08 -13.83 2.28
C ARG A 313 9.53 -13.94 0.87
N ASN A 314 10.18 -14.71 0.02
CA ASN A 314 9.84 -14.79 -1.40
C ASN A 314 9.67 -16.26 -1.82
N LEU A 315 8.51 -16.58 -2.40
CA LEU A 315 8.16 -17.91 -2.88
C LEU A 315 8.27 -17.93 -4.42
N LEU A 316 9.19 -18.74 -4.94
CA LEU A 316 9.40 -18.95 -6.37
C LEU A 316 8.57 -20.16 -6.84
N LEU A 317 7.65 -19.90 -7.77
CA LEU A 317 6.70 -20.87 -8.34
C LEU A 317 7.19 -21.43 -9.68
N SER A 318 8.32 -20.93 -10.19
CA SER A 318 8.91 -21.27 -11.48
C SER A 318 10.42 -21.06 -11.45
N ARG A 319 11.18 -21.76 -12.29
CA ARG A 319 12.66 -21.76 -12.27
C ARG A 319 13.24 -20.41 -12.73
N GLU A 320 12.53 -19.70 -13.58
CA GLU A 320 12.92 -18.43 -14.18
C GLU A 320 12.48 -17.21 -13.36
N ALA A 321 11.66 -17.42 -12.32
CA ALA A 321 11.21 -16.41 -11.39
C ALA A 321 12.37 -15.98 -10.46
N ARG A 322 12.40 -14.71 -10.06
CA ARG A 322 13.58 -14.15 -9.36
C ARG A 322 13.20 -13.16 -8.26
N ALA A 323 13.74 -13.35 -7.07
CA ALA A 323 13.67 -12.39 -5.98
C ALA A 323 15.06 -11.79 -5.69
N ASP A 324 15.17 -10.48 -5.67
CA ASP A 324 16.34 -9.71 -5.26
C ASP A 324 16.03 -8.97 -3.94
N THR A 325 16.62 -9.40 -2.82
CA THR A 325 16.39 -8.81 -1.50
C THR A 325 17.62 -8.04 -1.02
N ILE A 326 17.44 -6.76 -0.67
CA ILE A 326 18.49 -5.84 -0.23
C ILE A 326 18.07 -5.19 1.10
N PRO A 327 18.14 -5.93 2.22
CA PRO A 327 17.84 -5.38 3.54
C PRO A 327 19.07 -4.62 4.07
N LYS A 328 18.83 -3.46 4.70
CA LYS A 328 19.85 -2.56 5.24
C LYS A 328 19.43 -2.11 6.64
N LEU A 329 20.40 -2.01 7.54
CA LEU A 329 20.25 -1.38 8.84
C LEU A 329 21.30 -0.26 8.96
N GLU A 330 20.89 0.91 9.41
CA GLU A 330 21.77 2.04 9.73
C GLU A 330 21.47 2.43 11.18
N ILE A 331 22.32 1.97 12.11
CA ILE A 331 22.06 2.03 13.55
C ILE A 331 23.12 2.93 14.21
N GLU A 332 22.68 4.10 14.66
CA GLU A 332 23.52 5.09 15.37
C GLU A 332 23.34 5.05 16.90
N ALA A 333 22.39 4.26 17.41
CA ALA A 333 22.03 4.15 18.82
C ALA A 333 22.45 2.81 19.42
N ASP A 334 23.07 2.83 20.61
CA ASP A 334 23.66 1.64 21.23
C ASP A 334 22.63 0.69 21.88
N ASP A 335 21.61 1.22 22.56
CA ASP A 335 20.69 0.46 23.41
C ASP A 335 19.42 0.08 22.63
N VAL A 336 19.56 -0.78 21.62
CA VAL A 336 18.47 -1.12 20.67
C VAL A 336 18.35 -2.64 20.43
N LYS A 337 17.20 -3.05 19.92
CA LYS A 337 16.96 -4.38 19.36
C LYS A 337 16.60 -4.21 17.89
N CYS A 338 17.53 -4.50 17.00
CA CYS A 338 17.30 -4.40 15.56
C CYS A 338 17.67 -5.72 14.89
N GLY A 339 16.80 -6.20 14.00
CA GLY A 339 17.01 -7.45 13.28
C GLY A 339 16.44 -7.41 11.87
N HIS A 340 17.08 -8.11 10.94
CA HIS A 340 16.53 -8.32 9.61
C HIS A 340 16.69 -9.77 9.16
N GLY A 341 15.76 -10.23 8.33
CA GLY A 341 15.75 -11.57 7.75
C GLY A 341 15.28 -11.55 6.31
N ALA A 342 15.96 -12.31 5.46
CA ALA A 342 15.59 -12.51 4.07
C ALA A 342 15.53 -14.02 3.77
N ALA A 343 14.48 -14.46 3.08
CA ALA A 343 14.36 -15.83 2.62
C ALA A 343 13.82 -15.86 1.18
N VAL A 344 14.39 -16.75 0.38
CA VAL A 344 13.89 -17.11 -0.96
C VAL A 344 13.79 -18.63 -0.99
N SER A 345 12.62 -19.17 -1.30
CA SER A 345 12.38 -20.61 -1.39
C SER A 345 11.59 -20.95 -2.64
N SER A 346 11.77 -22.15 -3.18
CA SER A 346 10.79 -22.73 -4.10
C SER A 346 9.54 -23.19 -3.35
N ILE A 347 8.53 -23.67 -4.09
CA ILE A 347 7.57 -24.62 -3.51
C ILE A 347 8.33 -25.86 -3.02
N ASP A 348 7.86 -26.40 -1.90
CA ASP A 348 8.22 -27.72 -1.39
C ASP A 348 7.43 -28.78 -2.17
N GLU A 349 8.14 -29.61 -2.96
CA GLU A 349 7.50 -30.63 -3.80
C GLU A 349 6.89 -31.78 -2.97
N ASP A 350 7.33 -32.02 -1.73
CA ASP A 350 6.68 -33.02 -0.85
C ASP A 350 5.32 -32.52 -0.36
N GLN A 351 5.20 -31.23 -0.04
CA GLN A 351 3.91 -30.59 0.26
C GLN A 351 2.99 -30.61 -0.96
N LEU A 352 3.54 -30.35 -2.15
CA LEU A 352 2.78 -30.35 -3.40
C LEU A 352 2.28 -31.77 -3.74
N PHE A 353 3.16 -32.77 -3.66
CA PHE A 353 2.82 -34.18 -3.83
C PHE A 353 1.78 -34.64 -2.81
N TYR A 354 1.93 -34.26 -1.53
CA TYR A 354 0.94 -34.58 -0.49
C TYR A 354 -0.44 -34.03 -0.84
N LEU A 355 -0.55 -32.75 -1.21
CA LEU A 355 -1.81 -32.13 -1.61
C LEU A 355 -2.42 -32.80 -2.86
N MET A 356 -1.60 -33.13 -3.85
CA MET A 356 -2.04 -33.85 -5.04
C MET A 356 -2.53 -35.28 -4.72
N SER A 357 -1.87 -35.99 -3.79
CA SER A 357 -2.30 -37.31 -3.32
C SER A 357 -3.69 -37.30 -2.64
N ARG A 358 -4.15 -36.12 -2.20
CA ARG A 358 -5.49 -35.88 -1.65
C ARG A 358 -6.52 -35.44 -2.69
N GLY A 359 -6.19 -35.55 -3.98
CA GLY A 359 -7.13 -35.32 -5.09
C GLY A 359 -7.16 -33.89 -5.63
N LEU A 360 -6.26 -33.01 -5.19
CA LEU A 360 -6.09 -31.70 -5.82
C LEU A 360 -5.29 -31.82 -7.12
N SER A 361 -5.62 -31.01 -8.13
CA SER A 361 -4.75 -30.85 -9.29
C SER A 361 -3.45 -30.13 -8.86
N ARG A 362 -2.36 -30.27 -9.64
CA ARG A 362 -1.12 -29.52 -9.35
C ARG A 362 -1.37 -27.99 -9.26
N PRO A 363 -2.14 -27.36 -10.18
CA PRO A 363 -2.53 -25.95 -10.03
C PRO A 363 -3.29 -25.63 -8.75
N ASP A 364 -4.28 -26.45 -8.34
CA ASP A 364 -5.05 -26.21 -7.11
C ASP A 364 -4.19 -26.36 -5.85
N ALA A 365 -3.29 -27.35 -5.84
CA ALA A 365 -2.34 -27.56 -4.76
C ALA A 365 -1.34 -26.40 -4.64
N GLN A 366 -0.83 -25.87 -5.77
CA GLN A 366 -0.01 -24.66 -5.78
C GLN A 366 -0.79 -23.44 -5.26
N ALA A 367 -2.05 -23.27 -5.67
CA ALA A 367 -2.91 -22.18 -5.19
C ALA A 367 -3.08 -22.22 -3.66
N VAL A 368 -3.34 -23.39 -3.08
CA VAL A 368 -3.46 -23.57 -1.61
C VAL A 368 -2.15 -23.20 -0.89
N ILE A 369 -0.98 -23.57 -1.42
CA ILE A 369 0.32 -23.19 -0.86
C ILE A 369 0.52 -21.67 -0.93
N ILE A 370 0.19 -21.03 -2.05
CA ILE A 370 0.30 -19.57 -2.24
C ILE A 370 -0.65 -18.84 -1.27
N GLU A 371 -1.92 -19.25 -1.18
CA GLU A 371 -2.91 -18.67 -0.26
C GLU A 371 -2.42 -18.77 1.19
N SER A 372 -1.97 -19.95 1.63
CA SER A 372 -1.39 -20.17 2.96
C SER A 372 -0.16 -19.29 3.23
N PHE A 373 0.74 -19.15 2.25
CA PHE A 373 1.90 -18.28 2.33
C PHE A 373 1.52 -16.79 2.49
N CYS A 374 0.43 -16.36 1.85
CA CYS A 374 -0.08 -14.99 1.92
C CYS A 374 -0.89 -14.71 3.20
N GLU A 375 -1.64 -15.69 3.72
CA GLU A 375 -2.54 -15.57 4.88
C GLU A 375 -1.82 -15.00 6.12
N ASP A 376 -0.57 -15.40 6.41
CA ASP A 376 0.25 -14.87 7.53
C ASP A 376 0.42 -13.33 7.49
N VAL A 377 0.44 -12.72 6.30
CA VAL A 377 0.49 -11.25 6.17
C VAL A 377 -0.85 -10.61 6.56
N LEU A 378 -1.96 -11.23 6.14
CA LEU A 378 -3.31 -10.76 6.44
C LEU A 378 -3.65 -10.95 7.93
N ALA A 379 -3.29 -12.11 8.50
CA ALA A 379 -3.46 -12.43 9.91
C ALA A 379 -2.73 -11.40 10.80
N ARG A 380 -1.45 -11.11 10.53
CA ARG A 380 -0.68 -10.10 11.28
C ARG A 380 -1.27 -8.70 11.21
N TRP A 381 -1.79 -8.29 10.04
CA TRP A 381 -2.49 -7.01 9.92
C TRP A 381 -3.80 -7.00 10.72
N LEU A 382 -4.57 -8.09 10.69
CA LEU A 382 -5.80 -8.22 11.50
C LEU A 382 -5.52 -8.21 13.02
N GLU A 383 -4.44 -8.84 13.47
CA GLU A 383 -3.96 -8.77 14.87
C GLU A 383 -3.55 -7.35 15.28
N GLY A 384 -3.04 -6.55 14.33
CA GLY A 384 -2.62 -5.16 14.56
C GLY A 384 -3.74 -4.14 14.40
N ALA A 385 -4.91 -4.57 13.92
CA ALA A 385 -6.04 -3.66 13.70
C ALA A 385 -6.56 -3.11 15.03
N ALA A 386 -7.00 -1.86 15.04
CA ALA A 386 -7.57 -1.24 16.24
C ALA A 386 -8.70 -2.13 16.81
N PRO A 387 -8.92 -2.20 18.16
CA PRO A 387 -9.66 -3.30 18.80
C PRO A 387 -11.18 -3.39 18.53
N ARG A 388 -11.70 -2.80 17.44
CA ARG A 388 -13.14 -2.64 17.19
C ARG A 388 -13.68 -3.18 15.86
N ASP A 389 -12.87 -3.80 14.98
CA ASP A 389 -13.40 -4.81 14.03
C ASP A 389 -12.40 -5.89 13.46
N PRO A 390 -11.68 -6.68 14.27
CA PRO A 390 -10.83 -7.78 13.72
C PRO A 390 -11.59 -9.00 13.17
N ALA A 391 -12.94 -9.02 13.21
CA ALA A 391 -13.76 -10.20 12.91
C ALA A 391 -15.00 -9.96 12.02
N GLY A 392 -15.33 -8.73 11.68
CA GLY A 392 -16.55 -8.36 10.94
C GLY A 392 -16.30 -7.86 9.51
N PRO A 393 -17.03 -6.82 9.05
CA PRO A 393 -16.99 -6.31 7.68
C PRO A 393 -15.58 -6.02 7.13
N ALA A 394 -14.67 -5.39 7.89
CA ALA A 394 -13.35 -5.05 7.36
C ALA A 394 -12.54 -6.29 6.96
N ARG A 395 -12.56 -7.30 7.84
CA ARG A 395 -11.95 -8.60 7.57
C ARG A 395 -12.57 -9.25 6.34
N THR A 396 -13.90 -9.31 6.28
CA THR A 396 -14.63 -9.96 5.18
C THR A 396 -14.39 -9.26 3.84
N GLU A 397 -14.30 -7.92 3.83
CA GLU A 397 -14.03 -7.13 2.64
C GLU A 397 -12.58 -7.29 2.17
N LEU A 398 -11.61 -7.19 3.10
CA LEU A 398 -10.20 -7.44 2.81
C LEU A 398 -9.97 -8.87 2.29
N GLU A 399 -10.50 -9.90 2.97
CA GLU A 399 -10.44 -11.30 2.54
C GLU A 399 -11.07 -11.50 1.14
N ASN A 400 -12.15 -10.79 0.82
CA ASN A 400 -12.77 -10.88 -0.51
C ASN A 400 -11.96 -10.17 -1.59
N TRP A 401 -11.31 -9.04 -1.28
CA TRP A 401 -10.42 -8.36 -2.23
C TRP A 401 -9.13 -9.16 -2.45
N THR A 402 -8.50 -9.64 -1.37
CA THR A 402 -7.29 -10.46 -1.46
C THR A 402 -7.57 -11.80 -2.12
N SER A 403 -8.72 -12.45 -1.86
CA SER A 403 -9.11 -13.67 -2.59
C SER A 403 -9.16 -13.42 -4.10
N ARG A 404 -9.77 -12.32 -4.58
CA ARG A 404 -9.83 -12.01 -6.02
C ARG A 404 -8.45 -11.81 -6.63
N VAL A 405 -7.57 -11.16 -5.86
CA VAL A 405 -6.16 -10.99 -6.22
C VAL A 405 -5.46 -12.35 -6.32
N LEU A 406 -5.46 -13.15 -5.25
CA LEU A 406 -4.68 -14.39 -5.13
C LEU A 406 -5.22 -15.55 -6.00
N SER A 407 -6.54 -15.74 -6.09
CA SER A 407 -7.13 -17.00 -6.57
C SER A 407 -7.49 -17.03 -8.07
N GLY A 408 -6.93 -16.11 -8.88
CA GLY A 408 -6.96 -16.18 -10.35
C GLY A 408 -8.35 -16.35 -11.00
N GLY A 409 -9.42 -15.81 -10.41
CA GLY A 409 -10.78 -15.80 -11.00
C GLY A 409 -11.53 -17.14 -11.10
N GLY A 410 -10.91 -18.30 -10.85
CA GLY A 410 -11.51 -19.61 -11.16
C GLY A 410 -11.68 -20.63 -10.01
N GLY A 411 -10.91 -20.54 -8.92
CA GLY A 411 -10.67 -21.70 -8.02
C GLY A 411 -11.52 -21.86 -6.75
N ARG A 412 -12.52 -21.00 -6.49
CA ARG A 412 -13.06 -20.85 -5.10
C ARG A 412 -13.95 -21.97 -4.55
N ALA A 413 -14.44 -22.91 -5.36
CA ALA A 413 -15.42 -23.92 -4.91
C ALA A 413 -14.78 -25.09 -4.15
N ALA A 414 -13.69 -25.68 -4.68
CA ALA A 414 -13.08 -26.90 -4.13
C ALA A 414 -12.12 -26.62 -2.97
N ALA A 415 -11.15 -25.69 -3.17
CA ALA A 415 -10.13 -25.38 -2.18
C ALA A 415 -10.73 -24.82 -0.86
N ALA A 416 -11.73 -23.94 -0.95
CA ALA A 416 -12.40 -23.40 0.22
C ALA A 416 -13.24 -24.45 0.98
N ALA A 417 -13.76 -25.48 0.30
CA ALA A 417 -14.45 -26.59 0.94
C ALA A 417 -13.46 -27.48 1.71
N ALA A 418 -12.30 -27.79 1.12
CA ALA A 418 -11.23 -28.53 1.79
C ALA A 418 -10.67 -27.77 3.00
N ALA A 419 -10.32 -26.48 2.86
CA ALA A 419 -9.79 -25.69 3.97
C ALA A 419 -10.80 -25.56 5.15
N ARG A 420 -12.11 -25.52 4.85
CA ARG A 420 -13.17 -25.46 5.88
C ARG A 420 -13.42 -26.81 6.55
N SER A 421 -13.28 -27.93 5.85
CA SER A 421 -13.37 -29.26 6.49
C SER A 421 -12.17 -29.52 7.40
N PHE A 422 -10.97 -29.09 7.03
CA PHE A 422 -9.79 -29.17 7.90
C PHE A 422 -9.87 -28.29 9.16
N ARG A 423 -10.54 -27.12 9.12
CA ARG A 423 -10.79 -26.30 10.33
C ARG A 423 -11.84 -26.90 11.29
N ARG A 424 -12.62 -27.90 10.88
CA ARG A 424 -13.52 -28.66 11.76
C ARG A 424 -12.92 -30.03 12.06
N GLY A 425 -12.10 -30.09 13.11
CA GLY A 425 -11.62 -31.36 13.66
C GLY A 425 -12.78 -32.28 14.08
N PRO A 426 -12.58 -33.61 14.19
CA PRO A 426 -13.68 -34.59 14.29
C PRO A 426 -14.59 -34.46 15.52
N ASN A 427 -14.19 -33.72 16.56
CA ASN A 427 -14.89 -33.61 17.83
C ASN A 427 -15.83 -32.39 17.92
N SER A 428 -16.91 -32.42 17.12
CA SER A 428 -18.10 -31.58 17.39
C SER A 428 -19.41 -32.25 16.96
N ARG A 429 -19.67 -33.48 17.43
CA ARG A 429 -21.02 -34.07 17.41
C ARG A 429 -21.84 -33.53 18.58
N THR A 430 -22.55 -32.43 18.35
CA THR A 430 -23.67 -32.02 19.21
C THR A 430 -24.75 -33.10 19.15
N GLY A 431 -25.12 -33.66 20.30
CA GLY A 431 -26.05 -34.79 20.37
C GLY A 431 -27.45 -34.46 19.84
N ARG A 432 -28.08 -35.44 19.19
CA ARG A 432 -29.52 -35.47 18.93
C ARG A 432 -30.04 -36.84 19.40
N ALA A 433 -31.08 -36.83 20.23
CA ALA A 433 -31.59 -38.03 20.89
C ALA A 433 -32.62 -38.80 20.02
N GLY A 434 -32.74 -40.10 20.28
CA GLY A 434 -33.67 -41.03 19.60
C GLY A 434 -33.16 -41.51 18.22
N SER A 435 -33.22 -42.80 17.86
CA SER A 435 -33.76 -43.99 18.54
C SER A 435 -33.04 -45.26 18.03
N SER A 436 -32.93 -46.29 18.87
CA SER A 436 -32.32 -47.59 18.50
C SER A 436 -33.21 -48.40 17.52
N PRO A 437 -32.67 -49.45 16.87
CA PRO A 437 -32.69 -50.77 17.52
C PRO A 437 -31.41 -51.63 17.37
N ALA A 438 -31.21 -52.48 18.38
CA ALA A 438 -30.59 -53.82 18.44
C ALA A 438 -29.44 -54.25 17.50
N GLY A 439 -28.39 -54.87 18.07
CA GLY A 439 -27.56 -55.84 17.33
C GLY A 439 -26.18 -56.19 17.91
N ALA A 440 -26.08 -57.35 18.57
CA ALA A 440 -24.87 -58.15 18.83
C ALA A 440 -23.74 -57.59 19.75
N ALA A 441 -22.98 -58.52 20.34
CA ALA A 441 -22.03 -58.30 21.44
C ALA A 441 -20.59 -58.73 21.10
N GLY A 442 -19.61 -58.14 21.79
CA GLY A 442 -18.18 -58.49 21.73
C GLY A 442 -17.39 -57.81 22.87
N PRO A 443 -16.30 -58.41 23.38
CA PRO A 443 -15.85 -58.19 24.77
C PRO A 443 -14.96 -56.94 24.99
N PRO A 444 -14.90 -56.41 26.23
CA PRO A 444 -14.13 -55.20 26.55
C PRO A 444 -12.65 -55.49 26.86
N PRO A 445 -11.72 -54.58 26.50
CA PRO A 445 -10.35 -54.61 27.00
C PRO A 445 -10.27 -54.12 28.45
N ARG A 446 -9.48 -54.81 29.28
CA ARG A 446 -9.20 -54.41 30.66
C ARG A 446 -8.25 -53.21 30.69
N GLN A 447 -8.61 -52.14 31.39
CA GLN A 447 -7.65 -51.13 31.87
C GLN A 447 -7.56 -51.17 33.41
N ARG A 448 -6.33 -51.22 33.92
CA ARG A 448 -6.02 -51.13 35.36
C ARG A 448 -6.00 -49.67 35.80
N ARG A 449 -6.36 -49.45 37.07
CA ARG A 449 -6.44 -48.14 37.73
C ARG A 449 -5.08 -47.48 37.92
N ASP A 450 -5.14 -46.17 38.07
CA ASP A 450 -4.09 -45.25 38.49
C ASP A 450 -3.38 -45.68 39.78
N ARG A 451 -2.12 -45.26 39.93
CA ARG A 451 -1.56 -44.71 41.18
C ARG A 451 -0.15 -44.12 40.99
N ASP A 452 -0.04 -42.89 41.45
CA ASP A 452 1.16 -42.19 41.94
C ASP A 452 0.63 -41.34 43.13
N PRO A 453 1.43 -40.78 44.08
CA PRO A 453 2.89 -40.82 44.21
C PRO A 453 3.40 -41.23 45.61
N ALA A 454 4.74 -41.31 45.78
CA ALA A 454 5.53 -40.71 46.90
C ALA A 454 6.81 -41.47 47.30
N ASP A 455 7.92 -40.71 47.29
CA ASP A 455 9.00 -40.61 48.29
C ASP A 455 9.74 -41.87 48.84
N ARG A 456 11.09 -41.83 48.74
CA ARG A 456 12.02 -42.28 49.80
C ARG A 456 13.46 -41.75 49.62
N SER A 457 13.90 -40.92 50.57
CA SER A 457 15.26 -40.82 51.19
C SER A 457 16.52 -40.98 50.32
N ARG A 458 17.49 -40.06 50.19
CA ARG A 458 18.11 -39.03 51.08
C ARG A 458 19.12 -39.53 52.13
N TRP A 459 20.40 -39.36 51.79
CA TRP A 459 21.58 -39.00 52.61
C TRP A 459 22.51 -38.17 51.67
N GLY A 460 23.49 -37.35 52.04
CA GLY A 460 24.07 -36.77 53.27
C GLY A 460 25.38 -36.10 52.81
N LEU A 461 25.83 -34.89 53.17
CA LEU A 461 26.01 -34.18 54.45
C LEU A 461 26.31 -32.67 54.15
N GLY A 462 26.25 -31.79 55.16
CA GLY A 462 26.81 -30.41 55.10
C GLY A 462 28.29 -30.35 55.54
N PRO A 463 28.93 -29.16 55.81
CA PRO A 463 28.30 -27.94 56.35
C PRO A 463 28.83 -26.52 55.93
N ARG A 464 27.95 -25.52 56.13
CA ARG A 464 28.12 -24.11 56.58
C ARG A 464 29.51 -23.38 56.56
N ARG A 465 29.53 -22.16 55.96
CA ARG A 465 29.73 -20.80 56.59
C ARG A 465 29.90 -19.74 55.45
N ARG A 466 29.07 -18.70 55.30
CA ARG A 466 28.92 -17.37 55.98
C ARG A 466 30.03 -16.31 55.69
N THR A 467 29.57 -15.10 55.28
CA THR A 467 30.16 -13.73 55.41
C THR A 467 31.46 -13.40 54.63
N LEU A 468 31.56 -12.35 53.79
CA LEU A 468 31.49 -10.89 54.07
C LEU A 468 31.48 -10.03 52.77
N ARG A 469 31.12 -8.72 52.87
CA ARG A 469 31.37 -7.67 51.85
C ARG A 469 32.85 -7.23 51.85
N PRO A 470 33.29 -6.49 50.81
CA PRO A 470 33.83 -5.16 51.11
C PRO A 470 33.35 -4.03 50.16
N ALA A 471 33.61 -2.79 50.58
CA ALA A 471 33.50 -1.56 49.79
C ALA A 471 34.71 -0.64 50.14
N PRO A 472 34.76 0.64 49.72
CA PRO A 472 35.56 1.16 48.61
C PRO A 472 36.89 1.82 49.05
N ARG A 473 37.66 2.37 48.10
CA ARG A 473 38.80 3.28 48.37
C ARG A 473 38.81 4.50 47.44
N THR A 474 39.35 5.61 47.95
CA THR A 474 39.40 6.96 47.35
C THR A 474 40.77 7.62 47.54
N ALA A 475 41.00 8.75 46.84
CA ALA A 475 42.13 9.70 46.95
C ALA A 475 43.51 9.24 46.40
N ARG A 476 44.42 10.13 45.91
CA ARG A 476 44.56 11.61 46.06
C ARG A 476 45.31 12.30 44.88
N GLN A 477 45.29 13.64 44.87
CA GLN A 477 45.96 14.65 43.99
C GLN A 477 47.49 14.40 43.78
N GLY A 478 48.22 14.79 42.70
CA GLY A 478 48.43 16.08 41.98
C GLY A 478 49.94 16.52 42.11
N PRO A 479 50.53 17.60 41.50
CA PRO A 479 50.16 18.48 40.36
C PRO A 479 51.38 18.81 39.39
N LYS A 480 51.31 19.94 38.63
CA LYS A 480 52.30 20.58 37.70
C LYS A 480 52.37 19.98 36.27
N GLY A 481 52.52 20.74 35.17
CA GLY A 481 52.49 22.20 34.94
C GLY A 481 53.09 22.59 33.56
N GLY A 482 52.81 23.80 33.04
CA GLY A 482 53.66 24.44 32.00
C GLY A 482 53.21 24.44 30.52
N ARG A 483 52.27 25.35 30.19
CA ARG A 483 52.20 26.37 29.09
C ARG A 483 52.90 26.21 27.69
N PRO A 484 52.48 27.01 26.67
CA PRO A 484 52.55 26.63 25.25
C PRO A 484 53.45 27.51 24.36
N CYS A 485 53.65 27.07 23.10
CA CYS A 485 54.01 27.86 21.91
C CYS A 485 53.64 27.03 20.65
N GLY A 486 53.44 27.56 19.44
CA GLY A 486 53.49 28.95 18.97
C GLY A 486 53.12 29.00 17.48
N SER A 487 52.62 30.16 17.01
CA SER A 487 52.09 30.39 15.66
C SER A 487 53.13 30.80 14.61
N LEU A 488 52.90 30.49 13.32
CA LEU A 488 53.17 31.37 12.16
C LEU A 488 52.13 31.02 11.06
N GLN A 489 51.28 31.96 10.60
CA GLN A 489 51.53 32.96 9.52
C GLN A 489 51.79 32.35 8.13
N ASP A 490 51.41 32.94 7.00
CA ASP A 490 50.42 33.97 6.61
C ASP A 490 50.42 33.97 5.07
N ARG A 491 49.29 34.25 4.41
CA ARG A 491 49.29 34.87 3.06
C ARG A 491 47.89 35.35 2.65
N ARG A 492 47.63 36.63 2.95
CA ARG A 492 46.55 37.42 2.32
C ARG A 492 46.85 37.75 0.85
N ARG A 493 45.81 37.77 0.01
CA ARG A 493 45.50 38.74 -1.10
C ARG A 493 44.25 38.21 -1.83
N GLY A 494 43.26 39.00 -2.24
CA GLY A 494 43.04 40.45 -2.09
C GLY A 494 41.57 40.82 -2.32
N ARG A 495 41.16 42.02 -1.89
CA ARG A 495 39.76 42.54 -1.97
C ARG A 495 39.43 43.14 -3.34
N ARG A 496 38.14 43.14 -3.71
CA ARG A 496 37.42 44.36 -4.17
C ARG A 496 35.89 44.16 -4.26
N PRO A 497 35.09 44.99 -3.55
CA PRO A 497 33.68 45.21 -3.85
C PRO A 497 33.48 46.52 -4.63
N LEU A 498 32.41 46.63 -5.43
CA LEU A 498 31.99 47.89 -6.07
C LEU A 498 30.51 48.21 -5.76
N ARG A 499 30.22 49.51 -5.63
CA ARG A 499 28.95 50.09 -5.17
C ARG A 499 28.13 50.65 -6.33
N ARG A 500 26.81 50.78 -6.10
CA ARG A 500 25.87 51.88 -6.51
C ARG A 500 26.06 52.47 -7.93
N ARG A 501 25.02 52.69 -8.74
CA ARG A 501 23.88 53.61 -8.50
C ARG A 501 22.98 53.58 -9.75
N GLY A 502 21.68 53.89 -9.65
CA GLY A 502 20.84 54.10 -10.83
C GLY A 502 19.34 54.16 -10.53
N ARG A 503 18.77 55.37 -10.40
CA ARG A 503 17.32 55.60 -10.55
C ARG A 503 17.03 55.81 -12.04
N LEU A 504 15.81 55.52 -12.51
CA LEU A 504 14.86 56.54 -13.00
C LEU A 504 13.57 55.96 -13.62
N HIS A 505 12.51 56.76 -13.50
CA HIS A 505 11.25 56.84 -14.25
C HIS A 505 10.26 55.66 -14.37
N ALA A 506 9.08 55.92 -13.82
CA ALA A 506 7.80 55.34 -14.23
C ALA A 506 7.37 55.84 -15.63
N ARG A 507 6.50 55.06 -16.29
CA ARG A 507 5.47 55.60 -17.22
C ARG A 507 4.19 54.75 -17.18
N ARG A 508 3.06 55.44 -16.98
CA ARG A 508 1.71 54.90 -17.19
C ARG A 508 1.46 54.69 -18.68
N ARG A 509 0.65 53.68 -19.06
CA ARG A 509 -0.51 53.81 -19.98
C ARG A 509 -1.23 52.46 -20.17
N ALA A 510 -2.48 52.39 -19.73
CA ALA A 510 -3.53 51.70 -20.49
C ALA A 510 -4.01 52.64 -21.63
N PRO A 511 -4.74 52.17 -22.65
CA PRO A 511 -6.20 52.11 -22.52
C PRO A 511 -6.92 51.00 -23.34
N GLY A 512 -8.23 50.84 -23.08
CA GLY A 512 -9.20 50.20 -23.98
C GLY A 512 -9.31 48.67 -23.83
N GLY A 513 -10.49 48.04 -23.79
CA GLY A 513 -11.85 48.58 -23.94
C GLY A 513 -12.60 47.88 -25.08
N GLY A 514 -13.20 46.71 -24.82
CA GLY A 514 -13.93 45.94 -25.82
C GLY A 514 -15.03 45.05 -25.21
N ARG A 515 -16.29 45.49 -25.31
CA ARG A 515 -17.48 44.69 -24.96
C ARG A 515 -17.94 43.85 -26.16
N ARG A 516 -18.40 42.62 -25.91
CA ARG A 516 -19.43 41.78 -26.62
C ARG A 516 -19.02 40.30 -26.47
N ARG A 517 -19.91 39.30 -26.39
CA ARG A 517 -21.36 39.19 -26.08
C ARG A 517 -21.59 37.72 -25.66
N ARG A 518 -22.48 37.44 -24.70
CA ARG A 518 -22.93 36.05 -24.42
C ARG A 518 -23.88 35.54 -25.51
N PRO A 519 -23.91 34.23 -25.75
CA PRO A 519 -25.16 33.48 -25.87
C PRO A 519 -25.45 32.68 -24.58
N ARG A 520 -26.71 32.28 -24.38
CA ARG A 520 -27.20 31.43 -23.29
C ARG A 520 -27.57 30.05 -23.83
N ASP A 521 -27.22 29.00 -23.07
CA ASP A 521 -28.04 27.81 -22.72
C ASP A 521 -28.58 26.91 -23.88
N PRO A 522 -28.79 25.57 -23.69
CA PRO A 522 -29.23 24.94 -22.44
C PRO A 522 -28.62 23.58 -22.03
N LEU A 523 -28.92 23.19 -20.78
CA LEU A 523 -28.79 21.86 -20.18
C LEU A 523 -30.01 21.63 -19.24
N PRO A 524 -30.34 20.39 -18.82
CA PRO A 524 -30.10 19.09 -19.46
C PRO A 524 -31.36 18.19 -19.49
N ALA A 525 -31.31 17.08 -20.25
CA ALA A 525 -32.22 15.96 -20.03
C ALA A 525 -31.74 15.11 -18.83
N ALA A 526 -32.60 14.92 -17.82
CA ALA A 526 -32.24 14.22 -16.60
C ALA A 526 -32.04 12.70 -16.82
N ARG A 527 -30.92 12.17 -16.32
CA ARG A 527 -30.74 10.72 -16.08
C ARG A 527 -30.61 10.48 -14.57
N ARG A 528 -31.21 9.37 -14.11
CA ARG A 528 -31.47 9.08 -12.69
C ARG A 528 -30.16 8.87 -11.90
N PRO A 529 -30.08 9.31 -10.62
CA PRO A 529 -28.92 9.03 -9.76
C PRO A 529 -28.83 7.54 -9.41
N PHE A 530 -27.60 7.01 -9.39
CA PHE A 530 -27.31 5.64 -8.97
C PHE A 530 -27.25 5.54 -7.44
N ARG A 531 -27.59 4.37 -6.91
CA ARG A 531 -27.86 4.15 -5.48
C ARG A 531 -26.58 3.81 -4.69
N LEU A 532 -26.35 4.50 -3.57
CA LEU A 532 -25.41 4.08 -2.54
C LEU A 532 -26.02 2.89 -1.78
N GLU A 533 -25.38 1.72 -1.80
CA GLU A 533 -25.83 0.58 -0.99
C GLU A 533 -25.19 0.61 0.41
N ILE A 534 -25.97 1.05 1.39
CA ILE A 534 -25.72 0.77 2.80
C ILE A 534 -26.35 -0.60 3.08
N GLY A 535 -25.53 -1.59 3.46
CA GLY A 535 -25.92 -3.01 3.42
C GLY A 535 -27.10 -3.38 4.34
N GLY A 536 -28.05 -4.16 3.80
CA GLY A 536 -29.23 -4.62 4.54
C GLY A 536 -29.97 -5.81 3.90
N ARG A 537 -29.51 -7.03 4.19
CA ARG A 537 -30.15 -8.36 3.99
C ARG A 537 -30.58 -8.78 2.56
N PRO A 538 -30.39 -10.06 2.16
CA PRO A 538 -30.80 -10.56 0.85
C PRO A 538 -32.30 -10.85 0.78
N PHE A 539 -32.96 -10.40 -0.28
CA PHE A 539 -34.32 -10.84 -0.63
C PHE A 539 -34.25 -12.03 -1.58
N HIS A 540 -34.98 -13.11 -1.27
CA HIS A 540 -35.29 -14.16 -2.23
C HIS A 540 -36.32 -13.63 -3.25
N ALA A 541 -36.14 -13.97 -4.53
CA ALA A 541 -37.16 -13.80 -5.57
C ALA A 541 -37.38 -15.15 -6.29
N GLY A 542 -38.65 -15.45 -6.58
CA GLY A 542 -39.10 -16.76 -7.07
C GLY A 542 -38.94 -17.00 -8.58
N ARG A 543 -39.36 -18.18 -9.02
CA ARG A 543 -39.33 -18.67 -10.41
C ARG A 543 -40.52 -18.18 -11.25
N HIS A 544 -40.38 -18.39 -12.58
CA HIS A 544 -41.42 -18.52 -13.63
C HIS A 544 -42.00 -17.24 -14.27
N PRO A 545 -42.52 -17.30 -15.53
CA PRO A 545 -42.19 -18.20 -16.66
C PRO A 545 -41.99 -17.49 -18.02
N HIS A 546 -41.71 -18.27 -19.08
CA HIS A 546 -41.70 -17.85 -20.50
C HIS A 546 -43.08 -17.40 -21.02
N PRO A 547 -43.10 -16.68 -22.16
CA PRO A 547 -43.97 -17.08 -23.27
C PRO A 547 -43.23 -17.28 -24.62
N HIS A 548 -43.92 -17.97 -25.54
CA HIS A 548 -43.50 -18.32 -26.91
C HIS A 548 -44.20 -17.43 -27.98
N LEU A 549 -43.87 -17.72 -29.26
CA LEU A 549 -44.48 -17.26 -30.53
C LEU A 549 -43.80 -16.03 -31.17
N SER A 550 -43.55 -15.96 -32.50
CA SER A 550 -43.74 -16.95 -33.59
C SER A 550 -42.88 -16.61 -34.84
N ARG A 551 -42.78 -17.56 -35.79
CA ARG A 551 -41.99 -17.49 -37.05
C ARG A 551 -42.48 -16.41 -38.04
N GLU A 552 -41.58 -15.96 -38.93
CA GLU A 552 -41.77 -16.15 -40.39
C GLU A 552 -40.45 -16.04 -41.20
N ASP A 553 -40.43 -16.66 -42.39
CA ASP A 553 -39.27 -16.83 -43.27
C ASP A 553 -39.02 -15.65 -44.24
N ARG A 554 -37.76 -15.49 -44.69
CA ARG A 554 -37.35 -15.47 -46.11
C ARG A 554 -35.83 -15.36 -46.26
N GLY A 555 -35.25 -16.14 -47.17
CA GLY A 555 -33.79 -16.28 -47.34
C GLY A 555 -33.14 -15.33 -48.35
N GLY A 556 -31.80 -15.36 -48.40
CA GLY A 556 -30.98 -14.60 -49.34
C GLY A 556 -29.57 -15.20 -49.45
N ARG A 557 -29.14 -15.50 -50.67
CA ARG A 557 -27.98 -16.35 -51.02
C ARG A 557 -26.61 -15.75 -50.69
N CYS A 558 -25.63 -16.65 -50.52
CA CYS A 558 -24.19 -16.45 -50.75
C CYS A 558 -23.91 -15.92 -52.19
N PRO A 559 -22.74 -15.33 -52.51
CA PRO A 559 -21.52 -16.15 -52.62
C PRO A 559 -20.17 -15.50 -52.24
N ASP A 560 -19.18 -16.36 -52.02
CA ASP A 560 -17.74 -16.05 -52.09
C ASP A 560 -17.31 -15.63 -53.52
N SER A 561 -16.15 -14.96 -53.65
CA SER A 561 -14.90 -15.62 -54.13
C SER A 561 -13.82 -14.69 -54.72
N PHE A 562 -12.56 -15.17 -54.68
CA PHE A 562 -11.32 -14.69 -55.35
C PHE A 562 -10.81 -13.25 -55.04
N SER A 563 -9.51 -12.94 -55.04
CA SER A 563 -8.26 -13.71 -54.85
C SER A 563 -7.05 -12.75 -54.78
N GLY A 564 -5.88 -13.21 -54.31
CA GLY A 564 -4.65 -12.39 -54.37
C GLY A 564 -3.44 -13.02 -53.68
N VAL A 565 -2.71 -13.89 -54.40
CA VAL A 565 -1.48 -14.52 -53.91
C VAL A 565 -0.26 -13.64 -54.22
N ASN A 566 0.67 -13.49 -53.26
CA ASN A 566 2.09 -13.48 -53.63
C ASN A 566 3.00 -14.00 -52.50
N ARG A 567 4.02 -14.79 -52.87
CA ARG A 567 5.05 -15.35 -51.99
C ARG A 567 6.43 -14.89 -52.48
N ARG A 568 7.28 -14.41 -51.55
CA ARG A 568 8.76 -14.37 -51.54
C ARG A 568 9.15 -13.66 -50.22
N GLY A 569 10.21 -13.99 -49.47
CA GLY A 569 11.20 -15.04 -49.62
C GLY A 569 12.56 -14.60 -49.05
N TYR A 570 13.00 -15.19 -47.93
CA TYR A 570 14.36 -15.21 -47.36
C TYR A 570 15.21 -13.92 -47.33
N ARG A 571 15.47 -13.40 -46.12
CA ARG A 571 16.70 -13.75 -45.36
C ARG A 571 16.54 -13.45 -43.87
#